data_AF-A0A4Q3D3H9-F1
#
_entry.id   AF-A0A4Q3D3H9-F1
#
_cell.length_a   1.000
_cell.length_b   1.000
_cell.length_c   1.000
_cell.angle_alpha   90.00
_cell.angle_beta   90.00
_cell.angle_gamma   90.00
#
_symmetry.space_group_name_H-M   'P 1'
#
loop_
_entity.id
_entity.type
_entity.pdbx_description
1 polymer ?
#
loop_
_entity_poly.entity_id
_entity_poly.type
_entity_poly.pdbx_seq_one_letter_code
_entity_poly.pdbx_strand_id
1 'polypeptide(L)'
;MSLSQIRIEEVRAYFKHQDYALAFRRLLDCAMDTQDMAVYSAAIKLTAAREQHKEAIDPAWVAACLELLEQIAAIPLQAGNTNDAVIAGEKLSKVYGHSGFALGPISVQIRKGQVYGLVGENGNGKTTLLRILARELFYNQGHINYTFSKAPADDYDLRSKLVYIPQRTQKWYGSLQDNLKFVLASYGLKPQEIETRVLMMIARLGLWNYKELKWHQLSSGYKMRFELARTLLRQPEVMLLDEPLANLDILAQQMILEDLKYISNSITNPIALILSSQQLYEVEKVSDKVIFLKNGKYNQQEQEQKEQSERKLIIEMDVNSNKERLREVLSGLALEKLTFNGGQFIAQFSDPVTFSQVLQTLGHSELEIVYIRNISSSSRRFFVA
;
A
#
# COMPACT_ATOMS: atom_id res chain seq x y z
N MET A 1 -10.88 18.01 14.94
CA MET A 1 -10.06 18.36 13.77
C MET A 1 -10.52 17.55 12.58
N SER A 2 -10.58 18.14 11.38
CA SER A 2 -10.84 17.39 10.14
C SER A 2 -9.62 16.53 9.77
N LEU A 3 -9.80 15.52 8.93
CA LEU A 3 -8.69 14.68 8.43
C LEU A 3 -7.61 15.53 7.71
N SER A 4 -8.00 16.58 7.00
CA SER A 4 -7.09 17.53 6.36
C SER A 4 -6.24 18.30 7.39
N GLN A 5 -6.84 18.76 8.47
CA GLN A 5 -6.13 19.46 9.55
C GLN A 5 -5.09 18.55 10.22
N ILE A 6 -5.47 17.29 10.49
CA ILE A 6 -4.56 16.29 11.08
C ILE A 6 -3.33 16.10 10.18
N ARG A 7 -3.52 15.89 8.86
CA ARG A 7 -2.41 15.72 7.91
C ARG A 7 -1.49 16.93 7.86
N ILE A 8 -2.07 18.13 7.85
CA ILE A 8 -1.30 19.38 7.80
C ILE A 8 -0.45 19.52 9.07
N GLU A 9 -1.02 19.22 10.25
CA GLU A 9 -0.28 19.23 11.51
C GLU A 9 0.83 18.18 11.55
N GLU A 10 0.59 16.97 11.01
CA GLU A 10 1.62 15.93 10.84
C GLU A 10 2.78 16.43 9.97
N VAL A 11 2.49 17.08 8.83
CA VAL A 11 3.52 17.66 7.96
C VAL A 11 4.32 18.74 8.68
N ARG A 12 3.66 19.64 9.43
CA ARG A 12 4.33 20.65 10.25
C ARG A 12 5.24 20.00 11.31
N ALA A 13 4.78 18.91 11.94
CA ALA A 13 5.57 18.18 12.91
C ALA A 13 6.85 17.59 12.28
N TYR A 14 6.77 17.01 11.07
CA TYR A 14 7.95 16.51 10.37
C TYR A 14 8.97 17.62 10.07
N PHE A 15 8.52 18.80 9.62
CA PHE A 15 9.41 19.96 9.46
C PHE A 15 10.05 20.40 10.78
N LYS A 16 9.27 20.46 11.87
CA LYS A 16 9.76 20.83 13.20
C LYS A 16 10.81 19.85 13.73
N HIS A 17 10.64 18.56 13.44
CA HIS A 17 11.57 17.49 13.83
C HIS A 17 12.68 17.24 12.80
N GLN A 18 12.82 18.10 11.79
CA GLN A 18 13.88 18.04 10.79
C GLN A 18 13.86 16.77 9.90
N ASP A 19 12.72 16.08 9.81
CA ASP A 19 12.51 15.00 8.83
C ASP A 19 12.03 15.58 7.50
N TYR A 20 12.90 16.35 6.86
CA TYR A 20 12.56 17.15 5.69
C TYR A 20 12.20 16.30 4.46
N ALA A 21 12.76 15.10 4.34
CA ALA A 21 12.47 14.20 3.23
C ALA A 21 11.03 13.69 3.30
N LEU A 22 10.60 13.24 4.49
CA LEU A 22 9.22 12.82 4.72
C LEU A 22 8.28 14.03 4.69
N ALA A 23 8.64 15.13 5.37
CA ALA A 23 7.84 16.36 5.40
C ALA A 23 7.48 16.86 4.00
N PHE A 24 8.49 16.97 3.12
CA PHE A 24 8.26 17.44 1.77
C PHE A 24 7.41 16.47 0.96
N ARG A 25 7.62 15.15 1.11
CA ARG A 25 6.78 14.15 0.44
C ARG A 25 5.31 14.26 0.85
N ARG A 26 5.05 14.43 2.15
CA ARG A 26 3.68 14.60 2.68
C ARG A 26 3.06 15.94 2.33
N LEU A 27 3.88 16.99 2.20
CA LEU A 27 3.44 18.26 1.62
C LEU A 27 2.97 18.05 0.17
N LEU A 28 3.70 17.28 -0.65
CA LEU A 28 3.27 16.97 -2.02
C LEU A 28 1.97 16.14 -2.06
N ASP A 29 1.75 15.24 -1.11
CA ASP A 29 0.46 14.55 -0.93
C ASP A 29 -0.67 15.56 -0.66
N CYS A 30 -0.47 16.49 0.27
CA CYS A 30 -1.45 17.52 0.59
C CYS A 30 -1.71 18.46 -0.60
N ALA A 31 -0.66 18.81 -1.35
CA ALA A 31 -0.78 19.59 -2.57
C ALA A 31 -1.64 18.84 -3.61
N MET A 32 -1.38 17.56 -3.85
CA MET A 32 -2.17 16.71 -4.76
C MET A 32 -3.65 16.65 -4.38
N ASP A 33 -3.97 16.61 -3.09
CA ASP A 33 -5.36 16.60 -2.60
C ASP A 33 -6.13 17.89 -3.02
N THR A 34 -5.46 19.03 -3.21
CA THR A 34 -6.11 20.29 -3.62
C THR A 34 -6.62 20.31 -5.06
N GLN A 35 -6.00 19.53 -5.96
CA GLN A 35 -6.20 19.60 -7.41
C GLN A 35 -6.03 21.01 -8.01
N ASP A 36 -5.37 21.93 -7.31
CA ASP A 36 -5.19 23.32 -7.71
C ASP A 36 -3.87 23.52 -8.48
N MET A 37 -3.96 24.10 -9.68
CA MET A 37 -2.79 24.29 -10.55
C MET A 37 -1.77 25.30 -10.02
N ALA A 38 -2.21 26.30 -9.25
CA ALA A 38 -1.30 27.27 -8.64
C ALA A 38 -0.52 26.60 -7.50
N VAL A 39 -1.18 25.78 -6.68
CA VAL A 39 -0.53 24.95 -5.65
C VAL A 39 0.46 23.98 -6.29
N TYR A 40 0.07 23.32 -7.39
CA TYR A 40 0.99 22.41 -8.11
C TYR A 40 2.20 23.17 -8.65
N SER A 41 2.01 24.34 -9.23
CA SER A 41 3.11 25.18 -9.73
C SER A 41 4.08 25.57 -8.62
N ALA A 42 3.58 25.95 -7.44
CA ALA A 42 4.42 26.26 -6.28
C ALA A 42 5.20 25.03 -5.80
N ALA A 43 4.55 23.87 -5.68
CA ALA A 43 5.18 22.61 -5.31
C ALA A 43 6.28 22.17 -6.29
N ILE A 44 6.04 22.35 -7.60
CA ILE A 44 7.02 22.08 -8.66
C ILE A 44 8.25 22.98 -8.52
N LYS A 45 8.07 24.28 -8.25
CA LYS A 45 9.19 25.21 -8.01
C LYS A 45 10.01 24.80 -6.80
N LEU A 46 9.37 24.42 -5.70
CA LEU A 46 10.06 23.91 -4.50
C LEU A 46 10.82 22.62 -4.77
N THR A 47 10.26 21.73 -5.60
CA THR A 47 10.93 20.49 -6.00
C THR A 47 12.18 20.80 -6.84
N ALA A 48 12.06 21.70 -7.82
CA ALA A 48 13.18 22.12 -8.65
C ALA A 48 14.31 22.72 -7.80
N ALA A 49 13.98 23.61 -6.86
CA ALA A 49 14.94 24.21 -5.94
C ALA A 49 15.64 23.17 -5.04
N ARG A 50 14.88 22.20 -4.51
CA ARG A 50 15.43 21.14 -3.66
C ARG A 50 16.41 20.24 -4.41
N GLU A 51 16.11 19.94 -5.67
CA GLU A 51 16.94 19.07 -6.50
C GLU A 51 18.21 19.75 -7.00
N GLN A 52 18.24 21.08 -7.07
CA GLN A 52 19.44 21.87 -7.33
C GLN A 52 20.39 21.92 -6.12
N HIS A 53 19.86 21.91 -4.90
CA HIS A 53 20.63 22.00 -3.65
C HIS A 53 20.41 20.76 -2.77
N LYS A 54 21.04 19.64 -3.13
CA LYS A 54 20.88 18.36 -2.42
C LYS A 54 21.61 18.30 -1.08
N GLU A 55 22.80 18.90 -1.01
CA GLU A 55 23.76 18.67 0.06
C GLU A 55 23.47 19.45 1.36
N ALA A 56 22.74 20.57 1.27
CA ALA A 56 22.38 21.38 2.42
C ALA A 56 20.91 21.79 2.38
N ILE A 57 20.30 21.87 3.56
CA ILE A 57 18.91 22.28 3.69
C ILE A 57 18.88 23.79 3.87
N ASP A 58 18.35 24.48 2.86
CA ASP A 58 18.18 25.93 2.87
C ASP A 58 17.00 26.32 3.78
N PRO A 59 17.22 27.11 4.85
CA PRO A 59 16.13 27.62 5.69
C PRO A 59 15.05 28.38 4.91
N ALA A 60 15.41 29.07 3.82
CA ALA A 60 14.46 29.77 2.97
C ALA A 60 13.54 28.79 2.23
N TRP A 61 14.07 27.64 1.80
CA TRP A 61 13.27 26.57 1.19
C TRP A 61 12.28 25.95 2.19
N VAL A 62 12.71 25.75 3.45
CA VAL A 62 11.82 25.25 4.52
C VAL A 62 10.70 26.26 4.79
N ALA A 63 11.02 27.56 4.88
CA ALA A 63 10.03 28.61 5.06
C ALA A 63 9.00 28.64 3.93
N ALA A 64 9.46 28.52 2.67
CA ALA A 64 8.57 28.48 1.50
C ALA A 64 7.70 27.21 1.47
N CYS A 65 8.19 26.07 1.97
CA CYS A 65 7.37 24.87 2.14
C CYS A 65 6.26 25.08 3.18
N LEU A 66 6.57 25.71 4.31
CA LEU A 66 5.57 26.01 5.35
C LEU A 66 4.54 27.02 4.85
N GLU A 67 4.95 28.03 4.09
CA GLU A 67 4.03 28.99 3.47
C GLU A 67 3.05 28.29 2.50
N LEU A 68 3.55 27.41 1.63
CA LEU A 68 2.69 26.62 0.75
C LEU A 68 1.74 25.72 1.54
N LEU A 69 2.19 25.15 2.67
CA LEU A 69 1.34 24.35 3.53
C LEU A 69 0.21 25.18 4.17
N GLU A 70 0.45 26.44 4.56
CA GLU A 70 -0.61 27.36 5.00
C GLU A 70 -1.61 27.66 3.88
N GLN A 71 -1.13 27.87 2.65
CA GLN A 71 -2.01 28.08 1.49
C GLN A 71 -2.90 26.86 1.25
N ILE A 72 -2.34 25.64 1.35
CA ILE A 72 -3.10 24.39 1.25
C ILE A 72 -4.14 24.28 2.39
N ALA A 73 -3.78 24.68 3.61
CA ALA A 73 -4.69 24.65 4.76
C ALA A 73 -5.94 25.51 4.60
N ALA A 74 -5.84 26.59 3.81
CA ALA A 74 -6.95 27.49 3.53
C ALA A 74 -7.93 26.96 2.46
N ILE A 75 -7.54 25.92 1.69
CA ILE A 75 -8.38 25.36 0.63
C ILE A 75 -9.37 24.35 1.23
N PRO A 76 -10.69 24.55 1.07
CA PRO A 76 -11.68 23.60 1.55
C PRO A 76 -11.64 22.33 0.70
N LEU A 77 -11.35 21.19 1.34
CA LEU A 77 -11.34 19.89 0.68
C LEU A 77 -12.65 19.14 0.94
N GLN A 78 -13.25 18.58 -0.12
CA GLN A 78 -14.37 17.67 0.00
C GLN A 78 -13.84 16.23 0.07
N ALA A 79 -14.11 15.55 1.19
CA ALA A 79 -13.71 14.15 1.35
C ALA A 79 -14.47 13.25 0.37
N GLY A 80 -13.74 12.38 -0.33
CA GLY A 80 -14.31 11.35 -1.17
C GLY A 80 -15.08 10.30 -0.35
N ASN A 81 -16.07 9.66 -0.97
CA ASN A 81 -16.82 8.58 -0.33
C ASN A 81 -15.97 7.30 -0.25
N THR A 82 -15.77 6.80 0.97
CA THR A 82 -15.03 5.57 1.28
C THR A 82 -15.90 4.48 1.93
N ASN A 83 -17.18 4.75 2.18
CA ASN A 83 -18.07 3.83 2.87
C ASN A 83 -18.60 2.73 1.94
N ASP A 84 -18.86 3.09 0.69
CA ASP A 84 -19.46 2.20 -0.28
C ASP A 84 -18.42 1.30 -0.96
N ALA A 85 -18.84 0.07 -1.27
CA ALA A 85 -18.02 -0.85 -2.04
C ALA A 85 -17.94 -0.39 -3.50
N VAL A 86 -16.73 -0.11 -3.97
CA VAL A 86 -16.44 0.26 -5.35
C VAL A 86 -16.42 -0.96 -6.28
N ILE A 87 -16.08 -2.14 -5.75
CA ILE A 87 -16.24 -3.42 -6.44
C ILE A 87 -16.96 -4.39 -5.50
N ALA A 88 -18.04 -5.01 -6.00
CA ALA A 88 -18.70 -6.13 -5.34
C ALA A 88 -18.71 -7.33 -6.30
N GLY A 89 -17.92 -8.34 -5.98
CA GLY A 89 -17.90 -9.62 -6.68
C GLY A 89 -18.68 -10.66 -5.88
N GLU A 90 -19.60 -11.36 -6.51
CA GLU A 90 -20.42 -12.41 -5.88
C GLU A 90 -20.22 -13.75 -6.58
N LYS A 91 -19.78 -14.76 -5.81
CA LYS A 91 -19.60 -16.15 -6.27
C LYS A 91 -18.80 -16.27 -7.58
N LEU A 92 -17.79 -15.44 -7.74
CA LEU A 92 -16.93 -15.41 -8.93
C LEU A 92 -16.20 -16.74 -9.09
N SER A 93 -16.33 -17.34 -10.27
CA SER A 93 -15.56 -18.55 -10.61
C SER A 93 -14.91 -18.46 -11.98
N LYS A 94 -13.75 -19.11 -12.13
CA LYS A 94 -13.03 -19.23 -13.40
C LYS A 94 -12.47 -20.63 -13.54
N VAL A 95 -12.76 -21.30 -14.65
CA VAL A 95 -12.22 -22.62 -14.98
C VAL A 95 -11.38 -22.51 -16.23
N TYR A 96 -10.19 -23.11 -16.21
CA TYR A 96 -9.34 -23.27 -17.40
C TYR A 96 -9.39 -24.73 -17.85
N GLY A 97 -9.98 -24.98 -19.02
CA GLY A 97 -10.29 -26.35 -19.47
C GLY A 97 -9.09 -27.29 -19.61
N HIS A 98 -7.88 -26.77 -19.83
CA HIS A 98 -6.70 -27.61 -20.10
C HIS A 98 -5.80 -27.88 -18.88
N SER A 99 -5.96 -27.16 -17.76
CA SER A 99 -5.05 -27.27 -16.61
C SER A 99 -5.67 -27.91 -15.37
N GLY A 100 -6.99 -28.15 -15.38
CA GLY A 100 -7.72 -28.61 -14.18
C GLY A 100 -7.82 -27.56 -13.06
N PHE A 101 -7.25 -26.36 -13.25
CA PHE A 101 -7.32 -25.28 -12.29
C PHE A 101 -8.67 -24.56 -12.34
N ALA A 102 -9.27 -24.36 -11.17
CA ALA A 102 -10.47 -23.56 -10.98
C ALA A 102 -10.25 -22.53 -9.87
N LEU A 103 -10.62 -21.29 -10.15
CA LEU A 103 -10.77 -20.22 -9.17
C LEU A 103 -12.24 -20.20 -8.72
N GLY A 104 -12.47 -20.12 -7.42
CA GLY A 104 -13.76 -19.82 -6.80
C GLY A 104 -14.63 -21.01 -6.39
N PRO A 105 -15.85 -20.72 -5.90
CA PRO A 105 -16.49 -19.40 -5.87
C PRO A 105 -15.83 -18.41 -4.89
N ILE A 106 -15.67 -17.15 -5.30
CA ILE A 106 -15.13 -16.05 -4.48
C ILE A 106 -16.15 -14.93 -4.40
N SER A 107 -16.49 -14.51 -3.18
CA SER A 107 -17.24 -13.27 -2.94
C SER A 107 -16.33 -12.26 -2.25
N VAL A 108 -16.31 -11.03 -2.74
CA VAL A 108 -15.42 -9.98 -2.22
C VAL A 108 -16.06 -8.60 -2.37
N GLN A 109 -15.84 -7.75 -1.36
CA GLN A 109 -16.21 -6.33 -1.39
C GLN A 109 -14.99 -5.45 -1.16
N ILE A 110 -14.73 -4.59 -2.14
CA ILE A 110 -13.58 -3.69 -2.17
C ILE A 110 -14.07 -2.25 -2.00
N ARG A 111 -13.51 -1.51 -1.05
CA ARG A 111 -13.85 -0.11 -0.75
C ARG A 111 -12.69 0.82 -1.06
N LYS A 112 -13.01 2.08 -1.38
CA LYS A 112 -12.01 3.14 -1.54
C LYS A 112 -11.37 3.51 -0.20
N GLY A 113 -10.14 4.00 -0.23
CA GLY A 113 -9.40 4.33 0.99
C GLY A 113 -8.99 3.09 1.79
N GLN A 114 -9.12 1.90 1.21
CA GLN A 114 -8.67 0.66 1.82
C GLN A 114 -7.63 -0.03 0.93
N VAL A 115 -6.64 -0.61 1.58
CA VAL A 115 -5.59 -1.42 1.00
C VAL A 115 -5.88 -2.90 1.29
N TYR A 116 -6.01 -3.69 0.24
CA TYR A 116 -6.28 -5.12 0.29
C TYR A 116 -5.05 -5.92 -0.13
N GLY A 117 -4.48 -6.70 0.79
CA GLY A 117 -3.40 -7.63 0.48
C GLY A 117 -3.96 -8.94 -0.07
N LEU A 118 -3.63 -9.31 -1.31
CA LEU A 118 -3.99 -10.59 -1.91
C LEU A 118 -2.83 -11.57 -1.78
N VAL A 119 -2.95 -12.54 -0.87
CA VAL A 119 -1.83 -13.40 -0.49
C VAL A 119 -2.08 -14.85 -0.87
N GLY A 120 -1.04 -15.51 -1.35
CA GLY A 120 -1.05 -16.93 -1.70
C GLY A 120 0.20 -17.31 -2.49
N GLU A 121 0.50 -18.59 -2.58
CA GLU A 121 1.61 -19.09 -3.39
C GLU A 121 1.39 -18.88 -4.90
N ASN A 122 2.42 -19.13 -5.69
CA ASN A 122 2.31 -19.12 -7.14
C ASN A 122 1.34 -20.21 -7.62
N GLY A 123 0.50 -19.88 -8.59
CA GLY A 123 -0.51 -20.81 -9.11
C GLY A 123 -1.83 -20.84 -8.32
N ASN A 124 -1.96 -20.13 -7.19
CA ASN A 124 -3.23 -20.09 -6.43
C ASN A 124 -4.33 -19.21 -7.05
N GLY A 125 -4.07 -18.56 -8.19
CA GLY A 125 -5.05 -17.76 -8.92
C GLY A 125 -5.09 -16.27 -8.56
N LYS A 126 -4.06 -15.72 -7.90
CA LYS A 126 -3.96 -14.28 -7.57
C LYS A 126 -4.11 -13.40 -8.82
N THR A 127 -3.25 -13.60 -9.81
CA THR A 127 -3.29 -12.90 -11.10
C THR A 127 -4.64 -13.08 -11.81
N THR A 128 -5.23 -14.28 -11.75
CA THR A 128 -6.54 -14.55 -12.33
C THR A 128 -7.63 -13.70 -11.67
N LEU A 129 -7.65 -13.65 -10.33
CA LEU A 129 -8.62 -12.83 -9.58
C LEU A 129 -8.42 -11.34 -9.87
N LEU A 130 -7.18 -10.84 -9.84
CA LEU A 130 -6.89 -9.43 -10.15
C LEU A 130 -7.38 -9.06 -11.54
N ARG A 131 -7.09 -9.87 -12.56
CA ARG A 131 -7.52 -9.59 -13.94
C ARG A 131 -9.04 -9.68 -14.12
N ILE A 132 -9.71 -10.54 -13.36
CA ILE A 132 -11.18 -10.60 -13.32
C ILE A 132 -11.76 -9.30 -12.74
N LEU A 133 -11.25 -8.86 -11.58
CA LEU A 133 -11.68 -7.62 -10.94
C LEU A 133 -11.37 -6.39 -11.80
N ALA A 134 -10.24 -6.40 -12.51
CA ALA A 134 -9.82 -5.36 -13.45
C ALA A 134 -10.59 -5.35 -14.78
N ARG A 135 -11.56 -6.26 -14.99
CA ARG A 135 -12.28 -6.41 -16.26
C ARG A 135 -11.37 -6.77 -17.47
N GLU A 136 -10.19 -7.31 -17.22
CA GLU A 136 -9.28 -7.83 -18.25
C GLU A 136 -9.50 -9.30 -18.60
N LEU A 137 -10.21 -10.04 -17.73
CA LEU A 137 -10.48 -11.45 -17.90
C LEU A 137 -11.94 -11.78 -17.56
N PHE A 138 -12.63 -12.47 -18.46
CA PHE A 138 -13.98 -12.96 -18.20
C PHE A 138 -13.99 -14.10 -17.18
N TYR A 139 -14.94 -14.07 -16.25
CA TYR A 139 -15.29 -15.17 -15.35
C TYR A 139 -16.33 -16.12 -15.98
N ASN A 140 -16.51 -17.31 -15.42
CA ASN A 140 -17.46 -18.31 -15.89
C ASN A 140 -18.81 -18.23 -15.16
N GLN A 141 -18.80 -17.99 -13.85
CA GLN A 141 -20.01 -17.83 -13.02
C GLN A 141 -19.83 -16.70 -12.01
N GLY A 142 -20.95 -16.26 -11.42
CA GLY A 142 -21.01 -15.14 -10.49
C GLY A 142 -21.36 -13.84 -11.17
N HIS A 143 -21.21 -12.73 -10.45
CA HIS A 143 -21.42 -11.39 -10.99
C HIS A 143 -20.48 -10.36 -10.35
N ILE A 144 -20.12 -9.30 -11.09
CA ILE A 144 -19.29 -8.20 -10.60
C ILE A 144 -20.01 -6.90 -10.87
N ASN A 145 -20.22 -6.13 -9.81
CA ASN A 145 -20.74 -4.77 -9.84
C ASN A 145 -19.63 -3.76 -9.55
N TYR A 146 -19.65 -2.64 -10.28
CA TYR A 146 -18.74 -1.52 -10.11
C TYR A 146 -19.54 -0.28 -9.71
N THR A 147 -19.25 0.30 -8.55
CA THR A 147 -19.96 1.46 -8.01
C THR A 147 -18.97 2.62 -7.87
N PHE A 148 -18.80 3.36 -8.96
CA PHE A 148 -17.89 4.50 -9.03
C PHE A 148 -18.57 5.81 -8.66
N SER A 149 -17.76 6.84 -8.39
CA SER A 149 -18.25 8.20 -8.08
C SER A 149 -19.16 8.75 -9.16
N LYS A 150 -18.86 8.42 -10.42
CA LYS A 150 -19.70 8.62 -11.58
C LYS A 150 -19.86 7.29 -12.30
N ALA A 151 -21.11 6.92 -12.59
CA ALA A 151 -21.41 5.75 -13.39
C ALA A 151 -20.66 5.83 -14.73
N PRO A 152 -19.92 4.77 -15.14
CA PRO A 152 -19.25 4.73 -16.42
C PRO A 152 -20.20 4.98 -17.58
N ALA A 153 -19.77 5.78 -18.55
CA ALA A 153 -20.55 5.99 -19.77
C ALA A 153 -20.54 4.74 -20.68
N ASP A 154 -19.41 4.03 -20.73
CA ASP A 154 -19.17 2.85 -21.56
C ASP A 154 -18.05 1.96 -20.95
N ASP A 155 -17.67 0.88 -21.65
CA ASP A 155 -16.59 -0.03 -21.21
C ASP A 155 -15.21 0.65 -21.22
N TYR A 156 -15.00 1.66 -22.07
CA TYR A 156 -13.74 2.41 -22.11
C TYR A 156 -13.60 3.30 -20.86
N ASP A 157 -14.66 4.02 -20.48
CA ASP A 157 -14.74 4.83 -19.28
C ASP A 157 -14.80 3.97 -17.98
N LEU A 158 -15.22 2.72 -18.07
CA LEU A 158 -15.08 1.75 -16.97
C LEU A 158 -13.60 1.40 -16.78
N ARG A 159 -12.91 1.03 -17.86
CA ARG A 159 -11.48 0.65 -17.84
C ARG A 159 -10.56 1.82 -17.53
N SER A 160 -10.95 3.06 -17.79
CA SER A 160 -10.17 4.23 -17.38
C SER A 160 -10.05 4.34 -15.86
N LYS A 161 -11.10 3.93 -15.13
CA LYS A 161 -11.20 3.95 -13.66
C LYS A 161 -10.59 2.71 -13.00
N LEU A 162 -10.35 1.64 -13.76
CA LEU A 162 -9.75 0.39 -13.33
C LEU A 162 -8.31 0.28 -13.84
N VAL A 163 -7.34 0.33 -12.93
CA VAL A 163 -5.94 0.14 -13.30
C VAL A 163 -5.45 -1.23 -12.85
N TYR A 164 -4.90 -2.01 -13.77
CA TYR A 164 -4.11 -3.20 -13.47
C TYR A 164 -2.64 -2.97 -13.85
N ILE A 165 -1.73 -3.22 -12.91
CA ILE A 165 -0.29 -3.23 -13.15
C ILE A 165 0.19 -4.68 -13.00
N PRO A 166 0.62 -5.34 -14.09
CA PRO A 166 1.15 -6.70 -14.04
C PRO A 166 2.56 -6.71 -13.43
N GLN A 167 2.97 -7.87 -12.91
CA GLN A 167 4.32 -8.09 -12.36
C GLN A 167 5.43 -7.73 -13.35
N ARG A 168 5.22 -8.03 -14.64
CA ARG A 168 6.14 -7.67 -15.72
C ARG A 168 5.56 -6.53 -16.54
N THR A 169 6.04 -5.34 -16.28
CA THR A 169 5.64 -4.12 -16.97
C THR A 169 6.17 -4.10 -18.40
N GLN A 170 5.39 -3.56 -19.33
CA GLN A 170 5.80 -3.46 -20.74
C GLN A 170 6.93 -2.44 -20.92
N LYS A 171 7.71 -2.57 -21.99
CA LYS A 171 8.75 -1.59 -22.33
C LYS A 171 8.10 -0.36 -22.96
N TRP A 172 8.57 0.82 -22.57
CA TRP A 172 8.14 2.10 -23.14
C TRP A 172 9.25 2.74 -23.97
N TYR A 173 8.84 3.50 -24.98
CA TYR A 173 9.73 4.22 -25.89
C TYR A 173 9.58 5.73 -25.66
N GLY A 174 10.66 6.49 -25.88
CA GLY A 174 10.71 7.92 -25.54
C GLY A 174 11.13 8.19 -24.09
N SER A 175 11.10 9.47 -23.69
CA SER A 175 11.42 9.89 -22.33
C SER A 175 10.28 9.54 -21.36
N LEU A 176 10.59 9.46 -20.08
CA LEU A 176 9.61 9.26 -19.01
C LEU A 176 8.52 10.34 -19.09
N GLN A 177 8.92 11.61 -19.16
CA GLN A 177 8.01 12.75 -19.18
C GLN A 177 7.10 12.75 -20.41
N ASP A 178 7.63 12.45 -21.60
CA ASP A 178 6.80 12.41 -22.82
C ASP A 178 5.74 11.32 -22.74
N ASN A 179 6.06 10.17 -22.16
CA ASN A 179 5.08 9.10 -21.96
C ASN A 179 3.97 9.54 -20.99
N LEU A 180 4.29 10.27 -19.93
CA LEU A 180 3.29 10.80 -19.00
C LEU A 180 2.41 11.88 -19.65
N LYS A 181 3.01 12.77 -20.45
CA LYS A 181 2.29 13.77 -21.26
C LYS A 181 1.33 13.11 -22.24
N PHE A 182 1.80 12.08 -22.94
CA PHE A 182 1.00 11.30 -23.88
C PHE A 182 -0.22 10.67 -23.19
N VAL A 183 -0.07 10.15 -21.96
CA VAL A 183 -1.22 9.65 -21.22
C VAL A 183 -2.26 10.74 -21.01
N LEU A 184 -1.91 11.91 -20.45
CA LEU A 184 -2.91 12.95 -20.21
C LEU A 184 -3.55 13.46 -21.52
N ALA A 185 -2.76 13.59 -22.58
CA ALA A 185 -3.27 13.97 -23.90
C ALA A 185 -4.27 12.94 -24.45
N SER A 186 -3.99 11.64 -24.31
CA SER A 186 -4.91 10.58 -24.78
C SER A 186 -6.24 10.54 -24.02
N TYR A 187 -6.29 11.10 -22.80
CA TYR A 187 -7.50 11.25 -22.00
C TYR A 187 -8.16 12.65 -22.13
N GLY A 188 -7.74 13.44 -23.13
CA GLY A 188 -8.40 14.69 -23.52
C GLY A 188 -8.10 15.89 -22.63
N LEU A 189 -7.06 15.85 -21.79
CA LEU A 189 -6.67 17.01 -21.01
C LEU A 189 -6.12 18.13 -21.89
N LYS A 190 -6.38 19.37 -21.47
CA LYS A 190 -5.94 20.56 -22.20
C LYS A 190 -4.42 20.76 -22.06
N PRO A 191 -3.71 21.19 -23.13
CA PRO A 191 -2.26 21.36 -23.11
C PRO A 191 -1.73 22.22 -21.95
N GLN A 192 -2.49 23.23 -21.53
CA GLN A 192 -2.11 24.17 -20.47
C GLN A 192 -1.92 23.51 -19.10
N GLU A 193 -2.63 22.40 -18.83
CA GLU A 193 -2.55 21.68 -17.54
C GLU A 193 -1.62 20.47 -17.58
N ILE A 194 -1.37 19.91 -18.77
CA ILE A 194 -0.62 18.66 -18.93
C ILE A 194 0.76 18.76 -18.29
N GLU A 195 1.51 19.83 -18.60
CA GLU A 195 2.87 20.02 -18.08
C GLU A 195 2.88 20.04 -16.56
N THR A 196 2.01 20.87 -15.96
CA THR A 196 1.91 21.04 -14.52
C THR A 196 1.53 19.74 -13.82
N ARG A 197 0.52 19.01 -14.32
CA ARG A 197 0.12 17.72 -13.74
C ARG A 197 1.21 16.65 -13.85
N VAL A 198 1.90 16.59 -15.00
CA VAL A 198 2.99 15.64 -15.22
C VAL A 198 4.17 15.93 -14.29
N LEU A 199 4.61 17.19 -14.21
CA LEU A 199 5.71 17.58 -13.34
C LEU A 199 5.37 17.39 -11.86
N MET A 200 4.13 17.65 -11.45
CA MET A 200 3.68 17.37 -10.09
C MET A 200 3.73 15.87 -9.76
N MET A 201 3.27 15.01 -10.67
CA MET A 201 3.34 13.56 -10.48
C MET A 201 4.80 13.05 -10.45
N ILE A 202 5.65 13.58 -11.34
CA ILE A 202 7.09 13.29 -11.36
C ILE A 202 7.75 13.68 -10.04
N ALA A 203 7.44 14.87 -9.52
CA ALA A 203 7.92 15.33 -8.23
C ALA A 203 7.47 14.40 -7.11
N ARG A 204 6.17 14.09 -7.05
CA ARG A 204 5.57 13.27 -5.99
C ARG A 204 6.17 11.88 -5.91
N LEU A 205 6.45 11.24 -7.04
CA LEU A 205 7.02 9.90 -7.09
C LEU A 205 8.56 9.88 -7.11
N GLY A 206 9.20 11.04 -6.90
CA GLY A 206 10.66 11.15 -6.82
C GLY A 206 11.36 10.80 -8.14
N LEU A 207 10.74 11.13 -9.26
CA LEU A 207 11.24 10.87 -10.62
C LEU A 207 11.91 12.10 -11.25
N TRP A 208 12.11 13.19 -10.49
CA TRP A 208 12.55 14.48 -11.01
C TRP A 208 13.85 14.43 -11.82
N ASN A 209 14.85 13.66 -11.35
CA ASN A 209 16.13 13.50 -12.02
C ASN A 209 16.10 12.46 -13.16
N TYR A 210 14.99 11.74 -13.31
CA TYR A 210 14.82 10.64 -14.27
C TYR A 210 13.85 11.01 -15.40
N LYS A 211 13.23 12.20 -15.35
CA LYS A 211 12.15 12.61 -16.27
C LYS A 211 12.52 12.60 -17.75
N GLU A 212 13.78 12.90 -18.09
CA GLU A 212 14.28 12.89 -19.47
C GLU A 212 14.85 11.52 -19.89
N LEU A 213 14.96 10.56 -18.95
CA LEU A 213 15.54 9.26 -19.24
C LEU A 213 14.55 8.34 -19.95
N LYS A 214 15.10 7.39 -20.71
CA LYS A 214 14.38 6.33 -21.41
C LYS A 214 14.23 5.09 -20.54
N TRP A 215 13.26 4.24 -20.85
CA TRP A 215 12.93 3.02 -20.10
C TRP A 215 14.13 2.11 -19.76
N HIS A 216 15.07 1.92 -20.70
CA HIS A 216 16.22 1.05 -20.50
C HIS A 216 17.26 1.61 -19.51
N GLN A 217 17.20 2.91 -19.21
CA GLN A 217 18.09 3.60 -18.28
C GLN A 217 17.59 3.57 -16.83
N LEU A 218 16.36 3.07 -16.60
CA LEU A 218 15.74 3.01 -15.28
C LEU A 218 15.98 1.66 -14.58
N SER A 219 16.21 1.70 -13.27
CA SER A 219 16.19 0.52 -12.41
C SER A 219 14.77 -0.07 -12.30
N SER A 220 14.63 -1.29 -11.76
CA SER A 220 13.32 -1.91 -11.51
C SER A 220 12.42 -1.03 -10.64
N GLY A 221 12.96 -0.46 -9.55
CA GLY A 221 12.21 0.45 -8.67
C GLY A 221 11.72 1.71 -9.36
N TYR A 222 12.56 2.34 -10.20
CA TYR A 222 12.13 3.52 -10.96
C TYR A 222 11.13 3.20 -12.07
N LYS A 223 11.20 2.01 -12.67
CA LYS A 223 10.17 1.52 -13.59
C LYS A 223 8.82 1.37 -12.89
N MET A 224 8.80 0.77 -11.69
CA MET A 224 7.58 0.65 -10.90
C MET A 224 7.00 2.03 -10.55
N ARG A 225 7.84 2.97 -10.10
CA ARG A 225 7.41 4.35 -9.83
C ARG A 225 6.88 5.06 -11.07
N PHE A 226 7.49 4.89 -12.22
CA PHE A 226 6.96 5.44 -13.47
C PHE A 226 5.61 4.82 -13.85
N GLU A 227 5.45 3.51 -13.68
CA GLU A 227 4.16 2.84 -13.92
C GLU A 227 3.08 3.39 -12.99
N LEU A 228 3.38 3.58 -11.69
CA LEU A 228 2.51 4.27 -10.75
C LEU A 228 2.20 5.70 -11.19
N ALA A 229 3.20 6.47 -11.65
CA ALA A 229 3.00 7.83 -12.15
C ALA A 229 2.00 7.83 -13.31
N ARG A 230 2.23 6.94 -14.28
CA ARG A 230 1.42 6.84 -15.48
C ARG A 230 -0.02 6.45 -15.18
N THR A 231 -0.24 5.57 -14.21
CA THR A 231 -1.59 5.11 -13.87
C THR A 231 -2.33 6.12 -13.02
N LEU A 232 -1.68 6.73 -12.04
CA LEU A 232 -2.31 7.71 -11.14
C LEU A 232 -2.71 9.01 -11.86
N LEU A 233 -2.01 9.37 -12.94
CA LEU A 233 -2.41 10.50 -13.79
C LEU A 233 -3.81 10.35 -14.41
N ARG A 234 -4.33 9.13 -14.51
CA ARG A 234 -5.69 8.85 -15.00
C ARG A 234 -6.77 9.01 -13.94
N GLN A 235 -6.38 9.31 -12.69
CA GLN A 235 -7.27 9.39 -11.53
C GLN A 235 -8.15 8.12 -11.37
N PRO A 236 -7.54 6.93 -11.27
CA PRO A 236 -8.30 5.69 -11.15
C PRO A 236 -9.02 5.61 -9.80
N GLU A 237 -10.17 4.93 -9.78
CA GLU A 237 -10.89 4.65 -8.52
C GLU A 237 -10.47 3.31 -7.90
N VAL A 238 -9.90 2.41 -8.71
CA VAL A 238 -9.36 1.12 -8.26
C VAL A 238 -8.01 0.87 -8.92
N MET A 239 -7.04 0.45 -8.12
CA MET A 239 -5.73 0.02 -8.57
C MET A 239 -5.43 -1.39 -8.08
N LEU A 240 -5.09 -2.27 -9.03
CA LEU A 240 -4.78 -3.67 -8.82
C LEU A 240 -3.34 -3.92 -9.23
N LEU A 241 -2.49 -4.26 -8.27
CA LEU A 241 -1.06 -4.44 -8.46
C LEU A 241 -0.71 -5.91 -8.30
N ASP A 242 -0.10 -6.50 -9.32
CA ASP A 242 0.32 -7.90 -9.28
C ASP A 242 1.80 -8.02 -8.94
N GLU A 243 2.12 -8.50 -7.73
CA GLU A 243 3.49 -8.65 -7.22
C GLU A 243 4.36 -7.38 -7.40
N PRO A 244 3.87 -6.18 -7.03
CA PRO A 244 4.54 -4.90 -7.31
C PRO A 244 5.89 -4.73 -6.60
N LEU A 245 6.15 -5.55 -5.59
CA LEU A 245 7.35 -5.51 -4.75
C LEU A 245 8.44 -6.47 -5.24
N ALA A 246 8.14 -7.28 -6.25
CA ALA A 246 9.07 -8.26 -6.78
C ALA A 246 10.31 -7.57 -7.38
N ASN A 247 11.50 -8.09 -7.08
CA ASN A 247 12.79 -7.59 -7.58
C ASN A 247 13.13 -6.15 -7.12
N LEU A 248 12.59 -5.73 -5.98
CA LEU A 248 12.97 -4.51 -5.28
C LEU A 248 13.75 -4.85 -4.01
N ASP A 249 14.65 -3.97 -3.61
CA ASP A 249 15.28 -4.04 -2.29
C ASP A 249 14.30 -3.66 -1.18
N ILE A 250 14.60 -4.05 0.06
CA ILE A 250 13.73 -3.90 1.23
C ILE A 250 13.35 -2.43 1.47
N LEU A 251 14.28 -1.49 1.29
CA LEU A 251 14.01 -0.06 1.50
C LEU A 251 13.07 0.49 0.42
N ALA A 252 13.29 0.10 -0.84
CA ALA A 252 12.40 0.46 -1.94
C ALA A 252 11.00 -0.12 -1.77
N GLN A 253 10.87 -1.36 -1.28
CA GLN A 253 9.58 -1.98 -0.97
C GLN A 253 8.82 -1.17 0.09
N GLN A 254 9.47 -0.84 1.21
CA GLN A 254 8.86 -0.05 2.29
C GLN A 254 8.38 1.31 1.79
N MET A 255 9.23 2.02 1.04
CA MET A 255 8.88 3.33 0.50
C MET A 255 7.67 3.27 -0.46
N ILE A 256 7.61 2.27 -1.35
CA ILE A 256 6.47 2.10 -2.25
C ILE A 256 5.20 1.76 -1.47
N LEU A 257 5.27 0.87 -0.48
CA LEU A 257 4.10 0.49 0.32
C LEU A 257 3.55 1.68 1.10
N GLU A 258 4.42 2.51 1.68
CA GLU A 258 4.02 3.75 2.31
C GLU A 258 3.37 4.71 1.30
N ASP A 259 3.99 4.94 0.15
CA ASP A 259 3.42 5.81 -0.89
C ASP A 259 2.03 5.33 -1.32
N LEU A 260 1.90 4.04 -1.59
CA LEU A 260 0.63 3.42 -1.96
C LEU A 260 -0.45 3.59 -0.88
N LYS A 261 -0.08 3.44 0.40
CA LYS A 261 -1.00 3.67 1.52
C LYS A 261 -1.47 5.12 1.56
N TYR A 262 -0.56 6.09 1.44
CA TYR A 262 -0.94 7.51 1.46
C TYR A 262 -1.80 7.90 0.26
N ILE A 263 -1.42 7.43 -0.94
CA ILE A 263 -2.16 7.67 -2.19
C ILE A 263 -3.57 7.07 -2.10
N SER A 264 -3.71 5.84 -1.61
CA SER A 264 -5.02 5.20 -1.44
C SER A 264 -5.93 5.99 -0.50
N ASN A 265 -5.34 6.61 0.52
CA ASN A 265 -6.02 7.42 1.52
C ASN A 265 -6.13 8.91 1.12
N SER A 266 -5.89 9.31 -0.13
CA SER A 266 -6.12 10.69 -0.58
C SER A 266 -7.49 11.20 -0.10
N ILE A 267 -7.54 12.46 0.38
CA ILE A 267 -8.78 13.02 0.93
C ILE A 267 -9.80 13.20 -0.20
N THR A 268 -9.37 13.76 -1.32
CA THR A 268 -10.26 14.12 -2.43
C THR A 268 -10.39 13.01 -3.47
N ASN A 269 -9.37 12.17 -3.64
CA ASN A 269 -9.35 11.08 -4.62
C ASN A 269 -8.96 9.73 -3.98
N PRO A 270 -9.71 9.23 -2.98
CA PRO A 270 -9.39 7.95 -2.38
C PRO A 270 -9.51 6.83 -3.42
N ILE A 271 -8.53 5.93 -3.43
CA ILE A 271 -8.42 4.81 -4.37
C ILE A 271 -8.59 3.52 -3.59
N ALA A 272 -9.30 2.55 -4.15
CA ALA A 272 -9.24 1.19 -3.62
C ALA A 272 -8.01 0.47 -4.17
N LEU A 273 -7.12 0.03 -3.28
CA LEU A 273 -5.88 -0.60 -3.66
C LEU A 273 -5.93 -2.10 -3.36
N ILE A 274 -5.58 -2.94 -4.33
CA ILE A 274 -5.35 -4.36 -4.12
C ILE A 274 -3.92 -4.66 -4.55
N LEU A 275 -3.09 -5.20 -3.65
CA LEU A 275 -1.73 -5.64 -3.97
C LEU A 275 -1.59 -7.14 -3.75
N SER A 276 -1.11 -7.88 -4.75
CA SER A 276 -0.76 -9.29 -4.56
C SER A 276 0.68 -9.43 -4.08
N SER A 277 0.91 -10.43 -3.22
CA SER A 277 2.26 -10.89 -2.90
C SER A 277 2.24 -12.39 -2.55
N GLN A 278 3.36 -13.07 -2.82
CA GLN A 278 3.64 -14.39 -2.22
C GLN A 278 3.98 -14.31 -0.74
N GLN A 279 4.42 -13.14 -0.27
CA GLN A 279 4.98 -12.94 1.04
C GLN A 279 4.05 -12.08 1.88
N LEU A 280 3.39 -12.74 2.84
CA LEU A 280 2.38 -12.10 3.68
C LEU A 280 2.92 -10.92 4.49
N TYR A 281 4.15 -11.02 4.98
CA TYR A 281 4.77 -9.99 5.81
C TYR A 281 5.00 -8.67 5.08
N GLU A 282 5.15 -8.70 3.74
CA GLU A 282 5.33 -7.51 2.92
C GLU A 282 4.04 -6.67 2.90
N VAL A 283 2.89 -7.33 2.71
CA VAL A 283 1.62 -6.65 2.48
C VAL A 283 0.86 -6.37 3.77
N GLU A 284 1.07 -7.16 4.83
CA GLU A 284 0.38 -7.02 6.12
C GLU A 284 0.62 -5.64 6.76
N LYS A 285 1.81 -5.05 6.60
CA LYS A 285 2.14 -3.75 7.22
C LYS A 285 1.24 -2.61 6.76
N VAL A 286 0.72 -2.69 5.54
CA VAL A 286 -0.04 -1.60 4.90
C VAL A 286 -1.47 -1.96 4.55
N SER A 287 -1.82 -3.25 4.56
CA SER A 287 -3.16 -3.71 4.21
C SER A 287 -4.13 -3.55 5.39
N ASP A 288 -5.28 -2.95 5.13
CA ASP A 288 -6.40 -2.93 6.07
C ASP A 288 -7.09 -4.29 6.12
N LYS A 289 -7.08 -5.02 5.01
CA LYS A 289 -7.66 -6.36 4.88
C LYS A 289 -6.76 -7.28 4.06
N VAL A 290 -6.75 -8.56 4.42
CA VAL A 290 -6.03 -9.59 3.66
C VAL A 290 -7.02 -10.57 3.06
N ILE A 291 -6.89 -10.84 1.76
CA ILE A 291 -7.59 -11.86 1.00
C ILE A 291 -6.60 -13.01 0.82
N PHE A 292 -6.86 -14.15 1.47
CA PHE A 292 -6.00 -15.33 1.34
C PHE A 292 -6.54 -16.29 0.29
N LEU A 293 -5.72 -16.60 -0.71
CA LEU A 293 -6.00 -17.56 -1.78
C LEU A 293 -5.14 -18.82 -1.65
N LYS A 294 -5.80 -19.96 -1.56
CA LYS A 294 -5.18 -21.28 -1.57
C LYS A 294 -5.91 -22.21 -2.51
N ASN A 295 -5.20 -22.81 -3.47
CA ASN A 295 -5.76 -23.74 -4.46
C ASN A 295 -7.02 -23.17 -5.15
N GLY A 296 -6.98 -21.88 -5.52
CA GLY A 296 -8.09 -21.19 -6.19
C GLY A 296 -9.28 -20.84 -5.30
N LYS A 297 -9.25 -21.16 -3.99
CA LYS A 297 -10.35 -20.84 -3.07
C LYS A 297 -10.00 -19.65 -2.17
N TYR A 298 -10.98 -18.78 -1.99
CA TYR A 298 -10.96 -17.74 -0.96
C TYR A 298 -11.54 -18.31 0.33
N ASN A 299 -10.73 -18.33 1.39
CA ASN A 299 -11.13 -18.91 2.67
C ASN A 299 -11.78 -17.84 3.57
N GLN A 300 -13.03 -17.48 3.27
CA GLN A 300 -13.79 -16.48 4.05
C GLN A 300 -14.03 -16.95 5.51
N GLN A 301 -14.27 -18.24 5.71
CA GLN A 301 -14.51 -18.84 7.03
C GLN A 301 -13.32 -18.76 7.98
N GLU A 302 -12.11 -18.75 7.44
CA GLU A 302 -10.93 -18.54 8.27
C GLU A 302 -10.95 -17.11 8.82
N GLN A 303 -11.36 -16.09 8.06
CA GLN A 303 -11.43 -14.69 8.53
C GLN A 303 -12.51 -14.48 9.61
N GLU A 304 -13.66 -15.14 9.48
CA GLU A 304 -14.80 -15.06 10.42
C GLU A 304 -14.60 -15.94 11.67
N GLN A 305 -13.99 -17.14 11.54
CA GLN A 305 -13.50 -17.91 12.70
C GLN A 305 -12.31 -17.22 13.39
N LYS A 306 -11.49 -16.43 12.66
CA LYS A 306 -10.33 -15.66 13.16
C LYS A 306 -10.68 -14.41 13.99
N GLU A 307 -11.91 -13.89 13.90
CA GLU A 307 -12.41 -12.82 14.78
C GLU A 307 -13.05 -13.38 16.07
N GLN A 308 -13.59 -14.61 16.01
CA GLN A 308 -14.20 -15.28 17.16
C GLN A 308 -13.22 -16.16 17.96
N SER A 309 -12.12 -16.65 17.35
CA SER A 309 -11.06 -17.41 18.04
C SER A 309 -10.00 -16.46 18.65
N GLU A 310 -10.38 -15.89 19.79
CA GLU A 310 -9.55 -15.59 20.96
C GLU A 310 -8.48 -14.48 20.90
N ARG A 311 -8.59 -13.58 21.88
CA ARG A 311 -7.67 -12.50 22.27
C ARG A 311 -6.33 -13.03 22.83
N LYS A 312 -5.88 -14.20 22.39
CA LYS A 312 -4.64 -14.82 22.89
C LYS A 312 -3.43 -14.00 22.50
N LEU A 313 -2.55 -13.79 23.47
CA LEU A 313 -1.27 -13.14 23.27
C LEU A 313 -0.30 -14.15 22.64
N ILE A 314 0.21 -13.84 21.47
CA ILE A 314 1.23 -14.63 20.77
C ILE A 314 2.46 -13.77 20.58
N ILE A 315 3.59 -14.27 21.06
CA ILE A 315 4.87 -13.57 21.02
C ILE A 315 5.89 -14.43 20.30
N GLU A 316 6.60 -13.78 19.38
CA GLU A 316 7.80 -14.30 18.77
C GLU A 316 9.01 -13.65 19.43
N MET A 317 10.01 -14.45 19.80
CA MET A 317 11.21 -13.97 20.46
C MET A 317 12.45 -14.75 20.04
N ASP A 318 13.56 -14.05 19.90
CA ASP A 318 14.90 -14.60 19.77
C ASP A 318 15.63 -14.34 21.09
N VAL A 319 15.98 -15.41 21.78
CA VAL A 319 16.54 -15.39 23.12
C VAL A 319 17.73 -16.34 23.13
N ASN A 320 18.84 -15.89 23.69
CA ASN A 320 20.06 -16.68 23.82
C ASN A 320 19.93 -17.71 24.97
N SER A 321 18.96 -18.61 24.85
CA SER A 321 18.64 -19.62 25.85
C SER A 321 17.99 -20.84 25.23
N ASN A 322 17.92 -21.92 26.00
CA ASN A 322 17.20 -23.12 25.58
C ASN A 322 15.70 -23.02 25.93
N LYS A 323 14.93 -23.94 25.34
CA LYS A 323 13.47 -23.98 25.49
C LYS A 323 13.05 -24.18 26.95
N GLU A 324 13.80 -24.98 27.69
CA GLU A 324 13.53 -25.36 29.08
C GLU A 324 13.64 -24.14 30.00
N ARG A 325 14.75 -23.42 29.94
CA ARG A 325 14.98 -22.21 30.76
C ARG A 325 13.99 -21.10 30.41
N LEU A 326 13.67 -20.92 29.13
CA LEU A 326 12.66 -19.95 28.71
C LEU A 326 11.26 -20.34 29.22
N ARG A 327 10.93 -21.64 29.21
CA ARG A 327 9.67 -22.14 29.77
C ARG A 327 9.59 -21.94 31.28
N GLU A 328 10.69 -22.11 32.02
CA GLU A 328 10.77 -21.83 33.46
C GLU A 328 10.54 -20.35 33.76
N VAL A 329 11.20 -19.45 33.02
CA VAL A 329 11.03 -17.99 33.18
C VAL A 329 9.57 -17.59 32.91
N LEU A 330 8.95 -18.15 31.87
CA LEU A 330 7.58 -17.85 31.49
C LEU A 330 6.52 -18.66 32.27
N SER A 331 6.91 -19.54 33.18
CA SER A 331 5.99 -20.44 33.90
C SER A 331 5.01 -19.70 34.82
N GLY A 332 5.38 -18.51 35.31
CA GLY A 332 4.50 -17.63 36.08
C GLY A 332 3.42 -16.94 35.24
N LEU A 333 3.47 -17.08 33.92
CA LEU A 333 2.46 -16.61 32.98
C LEU A 333 1.69 -17.80 32.43
N ALA A 334 0.45 -17.59 31.99
CA ALA A 334 -0.42 -18.64 31.47
C ALA A 334 0.01 -19.12 30.06
N LEU A 335 1.21 -19.69 29.95
CA LEU A 335 1.85 -20.16 28.73
C LEU A 335 1.20 -21.49 28.27
N GLU A 336 0.43 -21.43 27.19
CA GLU A 336 -0.20 -22.61 26.58
C GLU A 336 0.78 -23.40 25.72
N LYS A 337 1.54 -22.69 24.88
CA LYS A 337 2.41 -23.32 23.87
C LYS A 337 3.73 -22.57 23.76
N LEU A 338 4.82 -23.34 23.64
CA LEU A 338 6.15 -22.83 23.33
C LEU A 338 6.77 -23.71 22.23
N THR A 339 7.02 -23.13 21.06
CA THR A 339 7.67 -23.79 19.91
C THR A 339 8.98 -23.10 19.56
N PHE A 340 9.89 -23.81 18.90
CA PHE A 340 11.16 -23.27 18.41
C PHE A 340 11.28 -23.56 16.93
N ASN A 341 11.35 -22.52 16.10
CA ASN A 341 11.41 -22.61 14.65
C ASN A 341 12.57 -21.76 14.12
N GLY A 342 13.66 -22.43 13.71
CA GLY A 342 14.74 -21.80 12.93
C GLY A 342 15.44 -20.63 13.62
N GLY A 343 15.66 -20.71 14.94
CA GLY A 343 16.33 -19.66 15.72
C GLY A 343 15.41 -18.80 16.58
N GLN A 344 14.08 -18.91 16.41
CA GLN A 344 13.11 -18.11 17.17
C GLN A 344 12.16 -19.00 17.97
N PHE A 345 11.80 -18.53 19.17
CA PHE A 345 10.76 -19.09 20.00
C PHE A 345 9.41 -18.42 19.74
N ILE A 346 8.35 -19.21 19.76
CA ILE A 346 6.98 -18.70 19.73
C ILE A 346 6.23 -19.17 20.96
N ALA A 347 5.81 -18.20 21.76
CA ALA A 347 5.06 -18.37 22.97
C ALA A 347 3.60 -17.94 22.75
N GLN A 348 2.65 -18.81 23.09
CA GLN A 348 1.22 -18.52 23.09
C GLN A 348 0.71 -18.52 24.53
N PHE A 349 -0.02 -17.48 24.90
CA PHE A 349 -0.57 -17.28 26.24
C PHE A 349 -2.09 -17.17 26.18
N SER A 350 -2.77 -17.70 27.19
CA SER A 350 -4.20 -17.49 27.39
C SER A 350 -4.51 -16.09 27.94
N ASP A 351 -5.76 -15.65 27.77
CA ASP A 351 -6.27 -14.44 28.42
C ASP A 351 -6.13 -14.55 29.96
N PRO A 352 -5.78 -13.47 30.70
CA PRO A 352 -5.67 -12.08 30.26
C PRO A 352 -4.21 -11.58 30.09
N VAL A 353 -3.26 -12.44 29.74
CA VAL A 353 -1.82 -12.05 29.70
C VAL A 353 -1.59 -10.92 28.69
N THR A 354 -0.91 -9.87 29.13
CA THR A 354 -0.56 -8.71 28.28
C THR A 354 0.90 -8.76 27.83
N PHE A 355 1.20 -8.13 26.69
CA PHE A 355 2.59 -8.04 26.19
C PHE A 355 3.55 -7.39 27.20
N SER A 356 3.07 -6.41 27.96
CA SER A 356 3.86 -5.73 29.00
C SER A 356 4.25 -6.67 30.14
N GLN A 357 3.38 -7.60 30.55
CA GLN A 357 3.70 -8.58 31.59
C GLN A 357 4.79 -9.53 31.13
N VAL A 358 4.74 -9.99 29.87
CA VAL A 358 5.80 -10.84 29.31
C VAL A 358 7.13 -10.10 29.24
N LEU A 359 7.13 -8.84 28.81
CA LEU A 359 8.35 -8.01 28.81
C LEU A 359 8.92 -7.81 30.22
N GLN A 360 8.09 -7.62 31.23
CA GLN A 360 8.54 -7.53 32.62
C GLN A 360 9.14 -8.84 33.11
N THR A 361 8.48 -9.98 32.87
CA THR A 361 9.00 -11.30 33.28
C THR A 361 10.35 -11.59 32.63
N LEU A 362 10.47 -11.32 31.33
CA LEU A 362 11.73 -11.50 30.61
C LEU A 362 12.80 -10.49 31.06
N GLY A 363 12.42 -9.24 31.36
CA GLY A 363 13.35 -8.22 31.84
C GLY A 363 13.90 -8.47 33.26
N HIS A 364 13.16 -9.20 34.10
CA HIS A 364 13.66 -9.67 35.40
C HIS A 364 14.48 -10.96 35.28
N SER A 365 14.42 -11.63 34.13
CA SER A 365 15.30 -12.76 33.84
C SER A 365 16.61 -12.22 33.28
N GLU A 366 17.75 -12.77 33.71
CA GLU A 366 19.07 -12.45 33.13
C GLU A 366 19.24 -13.08 31.72
N LEU A 367 18.15 -13.18 30.95
CA LEU A 367 18.17 -13.69 29.58
C LEU A 367 18.48 -12.56 28.61
N GLU A 368 19.43 -12.79 27.71
CA GLU A 368 19.70 -11.89 26.61
C GLU A 368 18.62 -12.07 25.53
N ILE A 369 17.80 -11.03 25.36
CA ILE A 369 16.73 -10.98 24.35
C ILE A 369 17.26 -10.21 23.14
N VAL A 370 17.49 -10.91 22.03
CA VAL A 370 17.97 -10.31 20.78
C VAL A 370 16.81 -9.63 20.05
N TYR A 371 15.63 -10.25 20.08
CA TYR A 371 14.43 -9.75 19.42
C TYR A 371 13.17 -10.24 20.13
N ILE A 372 12.14 -9.39 20.19
CA ILE A 372 10.83 -9.78 20.69
C ILE A 372 9.74 -8.98 19.97
N ARG A 373 8.64 -9.66 19.59
CA ARG A 373 7.54 -9.04 18.87
C ARG A 373 6.20 -9.66 19.28
N ASN A 374 5.23 -8.81 19.55
CA ASN A 374 3.83 -9.22 19.63
C ASN A 374 3.30 -9.53 18.22
N ILE A 375 2.96 -10.79 17.98
CA ILE A 375 2.40 -11.29 16.72
C ILE A 375 0.93 -11.71 16.87
N SER A 376 0.26 -11.31 17.94
CA SER A 376 -1.15 -11.67 18.22
C SER A 376 -2.09 -11.20 17.10
N SER A 377 -1.85 -10.00 16.56
CA SER A 377 -2.57 -9.45 15.41
C SER A 377 -1.89 -9.74 14.06
N SER A 378 -0.73 -10.42 14.07
CA SER A 378 -0.02 -10.77 12.84
C SER A 378 -0.46 -12.14 12.37
N SER A 379 -0.76 -12.22 11.09
CA SER A 379 -1.00 -13.43 10.35
C SER A 379 0.20 -14.39 10.32
N ARG A 380 1.41 -13.94 10.72
CA ARG A 380 2.55 -14.82 11.02
C ARG A 380 2.17 -15.89 12.05
N ARG A 381 1.25 -15.61 12.98
CA ARG A 381 0.71 -16.60 13.93
C ARG A 381 0.18 -17.87 13.26
N PHE A 382 -0.27 -17.80 12.00
CA PHE A 382 -0.82 -18.94 11.25
C PHE A 382 0.24 -19.78 10.52
N PHE A 383 1.44 -19.25 10.30
CA PHE A 383 2.53 -19.95 9.62
C PHE A 383 3.45 -20.68 10.59
N VAL A 384 3.30 -20.39 11.89
CA VAL A 384 4.18 -20.91 12.93
C VAL A 384 3.43 -21.63 14.06
N ALA A 385 2.11 -21.78 13.90
CA ALA A 385 1.24 -22.58 14.78
C ALA A 385 1.39 -24.07 14.54
#